data_AF-A0A522EY25-F1
#
_entry.id   AF-A0A522EY25-F1
#
_cell.length_a   1.000
_cell.length_b   1.000
_cell.length_c   1.000
_cell.angle_alpha   90.00
_cell.angle_beta   90.00
_cell.angle_gamma   90.00
#
_symmetry.space_group_name_H-M   'P 1'
#
loop_
_entity.id
_entity.type
_entity.pdbx_description
1 polymer ?
#
loop_
_entity_poly.entity_id
_entity_poly.type
_entity_poly.pdbx_seq_one_letter_code
_entity_poly.pdbx_strand_id
1 'polypeptide(L)'
;MKGMYKESIKIFEHVKEMDAEKTNECNLNIGTAYLLSKNYKEALRYFQLLLQIAPQDGTVLQKMGETYKAMGDTLMAQEYFLKIQK
;
A
#
# COMPACT_ATOMS: atom_id res chain seq x y z
N MET A 1 -0.88 -17.33 -2.59
CA MET A 1 -0.44 -16.05 -3.22
C MET A 1 -0.86 -15.87 -4.69
N LYS A 2 -1.31 -16.88 -5.45
CA LYS A 2 -1.69 -16.72 -6.88
C LYS A 2 -3.11 -16.16 -7.15
N GLY A 3 -3.96 -16.03 -6.13
CA GLY A 3 -5.36 -15.58 -6.30
C GLY A 3 -5.55 -14.06 -6.39
N MET A 4 -4.80 -13.30 -5.59
CA MET A 4 -5.01 -11.85 -5.44
C MET A 4 -4.61 -11.05 -6.68
N TYR A 5 -3.66 -11.56 -7.49
CA TYR A 5 -3.24 -10.90 -8.73
C TYR A 5 -4.34 -10.84 -9.79
N LYS A 6 -5.19 -11.87 -9.88
CA LYS A 6 -6.25 -11.92 -10.91
C LYS A 6 -7.41 -10.98 -10.61
N GLU A 7 -7.79 -10.83 -9.34
CA GLU A 7 -8.82 -9.87 -8.93
C GLU A 7 -8.30 -8.43 -9.05
N SER A 8 -7.04 -8.22 -8.67
CA SER A 8 -6.32 -6.96 -8.78
C SER A 8 -6.26 -6.44 -10.22
N ILE A 9 -5.92 -7.29 -11.21
CA ILE A 9 -5.93 -6.94 -12.64
C ILE A 9 -7.30 -6.44 -13.11
N LYS A 10 -8.39 -7.04 -12.63
CA LYS A 10 -9.76 -6.65 -13.01
C LYS A 10 -10.17 -5.29 -12.44
N ILE A 11 -9.71 -4.96 -11.23
CA ILE A 11 -9.89 -3.63 -10.64
C ILE A 11 -9.11 -2.59 -11.45
N PHE A 12 -7.91 -2.93 -11.94
CA PHE A 12 -7.08 -2.02 -12.74
C PHE A 12 -7.65 -1.66 -14.09
N GLU A 13 -8.34 -2.57 -14.78
CA GLU A 13 -9.00 -2.26 -16.05
C GLU A 13 -10.10 -1.20 -15.87
N HIS A 14 -10.75 -1.12 -14.71
CA HIS A 14 -11.78 -0.12 -14.41
C HIS A 14 -11.22 1.21 -13.88
N VAL A 15 -10.14 1.18 -13.08
CA VAL A 15 -9.52 2.42 -12.54
C VAL A 15 -8.79 3.22 -13.61
N LYS A 16 -8.33 2.57 -14.68
CA LYS A 16 -7.59 3.22 -15.77
C LYS A 16 -8.41 4.26 -16.55
N GLU A 17 -9.74 4.23 -16.47
CA GLU A 17 -10.63 5.12 -17.23
C GLU A 17 -11.17 6.31 -16.41
N MET A 18 -11.02 6.30 -15.07
CA MET A 18 -11.44 7.41 -14.21
C MET A 18 -10.32 7.82 -13.26
N ASP A 19 -9.65 8.91 -13.61
CA ASP A 19 -8.80 9.73 -12.72
C ASP A 19 -7.95 8.90 -11.73
N ALA A 20 -7.17 7.96 -12.29
CA ALA A 20 -6.39 6.98 -11.53
C ALA A 20 -5.49 7.64 -10.47
N GLU A 21 -4.97 8.83 -10.76
CA GLU A 21 -4.15 9.62 -9.82
C GLU A 21 -4.94 10.01 -8.56
N LYS A 22 -6.14 10.55 -8.74
CA LYS A 22 -7.03 10.93 -7.63
C LYS A 22 -7.48 9.71 -6.81
N THR A 23 -7.73 8.58 -7.49
CA THR A 23 -8.06 7.32 -6.82
C THR A 23 -6.88 6.80 -5.99
N ASN A 24 -5.66 6.92 -6.49
CA ASN A 24 -4.45 6.51 -5.77
C ASN A 24 -4.18 7.40 -4.56
N GLU A 25 -4.29 8.71 -4.71
CA GLU A 25 -4.17 9.67 -3.60
C GLU A 25 -5.24 9.40 -2.52
N CYS A 26 -6.48 9.14 -2.93
CA CYS A 26 -7.56 8.79 -2.01
C CYS A 26 -7.23 7.51 -1.22
N ASN A 27 -6.77 6.45 -1.89
CA ASN A 27 -6.36 5.21 -1.24
C ASN A 27 -5.18 5.42 -0.26
N LEU A 28 -4.22 6.29 -0.60
CA LEU A 28 -3.10 6.62 0.28
C LEU A 28 -3.57 7.32 1.56
N ASN A 29 -4.51 8.26 1.42
CA ASN A 29 -5.11 8.98 2.53
C ASN A 29 -5.94 8.05 3.43
N ILE A 30 -6.75 7.16 2.84
CA ILE A 30 -7.54 6.16 3.58
C ILE A 30 -6.62 5.21 4.35
N GLY A 31 -5.58 4.67 3.69
CA GLY A 31 -4.60 3.81 4.35
C GLY A 31 -3.90 4.51 5.52
N THR A 32 -3.55 5.80 5.34
CA THR A 32 -2.94 6.62 6.39
C THR A 32 -3.91 6.87 7.55
N ALA A 33 -5.19 7.13 7.29
CA ALA A 33 -6.20 7.28 8.33
C ALA A 33 -6.36 5.99 9.16
N TYR A 34 -6.35 4.83 8.50
CA TYR A 34 -6.37 3.54 9.20
C TYR A 34 -5.12 3.30 10.04
N LEU A 35 -3.93 3.67 9.54
CA LEU A 35 -2.68 3.61 10.30
C LEU A 35 -2.76 4.45 11.58
N LEU A 36 -3.19 5.72 11.46
CA LEU A 36 -3.37 6.62 12.60
C LEU A 36 -4.42 6.10 13.58
N SER A 37 -5.45 5.41 13.08
CA SER A 37 -6.48 4.76 13.90
C SER A 37 -6.03 3.41 14.49
N LYS A 38 -4.75 3.03 14.33
CA LYS A 38 -4.17 1.75 14.75
C LYS A 38 -4.83 0.51 14.12
N ASN A 39 -5.59 0.69 13.05
CA ASN A 39 -6.16 -0.41 12.27
C ASN A 39 -5.19 -0.83 11.16
N TYR A 40 -4.10 -1.47 11.58
CA TYR A 40 -2.96 -1.74 10.72
C TYR A 40 -3.26 -2.70 9.56
N LYS A 41 -4.17 -3.66 9.76
CA LYS A 41 -4.55 -4.62 8.72
C LYS A 41 -5.21 -3.93 7.53
N GLU A 42 -6.15 -3.02 7.80
CA GLU A 42 -6.78 -2.23 6.73
C GLU A 42 -5.78 -1.26 6.10
N ALA A 43 -4.94 -0.59 6.89
CA ALA A 43 -3.90 0.28 6.35
C ALA A 43 -3.01 -0.45 5.32
N LEU A 44 -2.52 -1.64 5.68
CA LEU A 44 -1.73 -2.48 4.78
C LEU A 44 -2.49 -2.91 3.52
N ARG A 45 -3.80 -3.17 3.61
CA ARG A 45 -4.63 -3.53 2.46
C ARG A 45 -4.67 -2.41 1.42
N TYR A 46 -4.87 -1.16 1.86
CA TYR A 46 -4.87 -0.01 0.95
C TYR A 46 -3.49 0.28 0.36
N PHE A 47 -2.42 0.19 1.17
CA PHE A 47 -1.06 0.37 0.65
C PHE A 47 -0.64 -0.75 -0.32
N GLN A 48 -1.10 -1.99 -0.11
CA GLN A 48 -0.84 -3.08 -1.05
C GLN A 48 -1.48 -2.84 -2.42
N LEU A 49 -2.68 -2.25 -2.48
CA LEU A 49 -3.29 -1.87 -3.76
C LEU A 49 -2.43 -0.85 -4.51
N LEU A 50 -1.86 0.13 -3.79
CA LEU A 50 -0.97 1.12 -4.39
C LEU A 50 0.35 0.51 -4.87
N LEU A 51 0.96 -0.40 -4.11
CA LEU A 51 2.18 -1.10 -4.57
C LEU A 51 1.93 -2.05 -5.74
N GLN A 52 0.71 -2.54 -5.96
CA GLN A 52 0.42 -3.31 -7.17
C GLN A 52 0.43 -2.44 -8.43
N ILE A 53 0.15 -1.14 -8.29
CA ILE A 53 0.20 -0.15 -9.38
C ILE A 53 1.63 0.35 -9.58
N ALA A 54 2.27 0.77 -8.48
CA ALA A 54 3.63 1.29 -8.46
C ALA A 54 4.46 0.53 -7.42
N PRO A 55 5.07 -0.62 -7.79
CA PRO A 55 5.81 -1.47 -6.85
C PRO A 55 7.02 -0.82 -6.17
N GLN A 56 7.50 0.29 -6.72
CA GLN A 56 8.66 1.04 -6.24
C GLN A 56 8.27 2.44 -5.74
N ASP A 57 6.99 2.69 -5.48
CA ASP A 57 6.56 3.95 -4.89
C ASP A 57 7.14 4.10 -3.48
N GLY A 58 8.13 4.98 -3.35
CA GLY A 58 8.85 5.22 -2.09
C GLY A 58 7.93 5.72 -0.97
N THR A 59 6.89 6.50 -1.28
CA THR A 59 5.92 6.98 -0.30
C THR A 59 5.09 5.82 0.25
N VAL A 60 4.60 4.95 -0.61
CA VAL A 60 3.79 3.78 -0.19
C VAL A 60 4.67 2.77 0.57
N LEU A 61 5.89 2.50 0.10
CA LEU A 61 6.85 1.65 0.80
C LEU A 61 7.17 2.19 2.20
N GLN A 62 7.35 3.50 2.35
CA GLN A 62 7.54 4.15 3.63
C GLN A 62 6.33 3.94 4.54
N LYS A 63 5.11 4.13 4.03
CA LYS A 63 3.87 3.94 4.80
C LYS A 63 3.69 2.49 5.27
N MET A 64 4.06 1.50 4.46
CA MET A 64 4.05 0.10 4.89
C MET A 64 5.10 -0.15 5.97
N GLY A 65 6.31 0.38 5.84
CA GLY A 65 7.35 0.29 6.87
C GLY A 65 6.92 0.92 8.20
N GLU A 66 6.33 2.12 8.16
CA GLU A 66 5.73 2.79 9.33
C GLU A 66 4.64 1.94 9.98
N THR A 67 3.80 1.29 9.16
CA THR A 67 2.71 0.43 9.63
C THR A 67 3.22 -0.82 10.34
N TYR A 68 4.18 -1.55 9.74
CA TYR A 68 4.79 -2.72 10.38
C TYR A 68 5.55 -2.35 11.66
N LYS A 69 6.25 -1.21 11.67
CA LYS A 69 6.89 -0.69 12.88
C LYS A 69 5.86 -0.41 13.97
N ALA A 70 4.71 0.18 13.63
CA ALA A 70 3.62 0.44 14.59
C ALA A 70 2.96 -0.85 15.11
N MET A 71 2.99 -1.94 14.34
CA MET A 71 2.58 -3.28 14.76
C MET A 71 3.62 -3.99 15.67
N GLY A 72 4.83 -3.44 15.79
CA GLY A 72 5.96 -4.08 16.47
C GLY A 72 6.77 -5.06 15.59
N ASP A 73 6.38 -5.22 14.32
CA ASP A 73 7.09 -6.06 13.36
C ASP A 73 8.26 -5.28 12.74
N THR A 74 9.33 -5.19 13.52
CA THR A 74 10.53 -4.43 13.16
C THR A 74 11.27 -5.05 11.97
N LEU A 75 11.18 -6.37 11.79
CA LEU A 75 11.83 -7.07 10.67
C LEU A 75 11.18 -6.66 9.35
N MET A 76 9.86 -6.77 9.25
CA MET A 76 9.15 -6.35 8.06
C MET A 76 9.31 -4.85 7.80
N ALA A 77 9.31 -4.02 8.85
CA ALA A 77 9.54 -2.58 8.70
C ALA A 77 10.90 -2.29 8.03
N GLN A 78 11.97 -2.93 8.49
CA GLN A 78 13.30 -2.79 7.90
C GLN A 78 13.33 -3.25 6.44
N GLU A 79 12.71 -4.38 6.11
CA GLU A 79 12.63 -4.85 4.72
C GLU A 79 11.99 -3.81 3.79
N TYR A 80 10.88 -3.18 4.23
CA TYR A 80 10.22 -2.16 3.43
C TYR A 80 11.03 -0.87 3.33
N PHE A 81 11.74 -0.45 4.38
CA PHE A 81 12.63 0.71 4.29
C PHE A 81 13.83 0.48 3.39
N LEU A 82 14.38 -0.74 3.36
CA LEU A 82 15.48 -1.10 2.45
C LEU A 82 15.05 -1.09 0.99
N LYS A 83 13.78 -1.36 0.68
CA LYS A 83 13.25 -1.28 -0.68
C LYS A 83 13.18 0.15 -1.22
N ILE A 84 13.19 1.18 -0.35
CA ILE A 84 13.16 2.60 -0.77
C ILE A 84 14.53 3.03 -1.31
N GLN A 85 15.62 2.41 -0.83
CA GLN A 85 17.01 2.81 -1.16
C GLN A 85 17.61 2.01 -2.33
N LYS A 86 16.83 1.10 -2.93
CA LYS A 86 17.22 0.29 -4.09
C LYS A 86 16.58 0.84 -5.35
#